data_AF-A0A821SW20-F1
#
_entry.id   AF-A0A821SW20-F1
#
_cell.length_a   1.000
_cell.length_b   1.000
_cell.length_c   1.000
_cell.angle_alpha   90.00
_cell.angle_beta   90.00
_cell.angle_gamma   90.00
#
_symmetry.space_group_name_H-M   'P 1'
#
loop_
_entity.id
_entity.type
_entity.pdbx_description
1 polymer ?
#
loop_
_entity_poly.entity_id
_entity_poly.type
_entity_poly.pdbx_seq_one_letter_code
_entity_poly.pdbx_strand_id
1 'polypeptide(L)'
;MCAIMTLCCGLWESFIGYNFRMYLPWASYISNDSQIGAVENGLLVFLSYVIILSTVVPISLYINVEIIRLIQSKWIDWDLKMYYEPYNVPTEARTTTLNEELGQIEYVFSDKTGTLTQKLKPIEFTEQDKEFVWYDQKLIDDIKHGDRNVHNFFFHLALCHTVMPEEKDGKIIYQAQSPDENALVSCACAFGFVFYVSQKENGNTRFVFYSKY
;
A
#
# COMPACT_ATOMS: atom_id res chain seq x y z
N MET A 1 28.87 5.00 32.85
CA MET A 1 28.65 4.48 34.21
C MET A 1 29.80 3.62 34.71
N CYS A 2 30.19 2.53 34.01
CA CYS A 2 31.26 1.62 34.48
C CYS A 2 32.58 2.34 34.81
N ALA A 3 33.06 3.22 33.90
CA ALA A 3 34.29 3.96 34.11
C ALA A 3 34.25 4.90 35.33
N ILE A 4 33.09 5.52 35.62
CA ILE A 4 32.92 6.40 36.77
C ILE A 4 33.01 5.58 38.07
N MET A 5 32.35 4.41 38.11
CA MET A 5 32.40 3.53 39.27
C MET A 5 33.80 2.94 39.48
N THR A 6 34.52 2.58 38.41
CA THR A 6 35.92 2.13 38.50
C THR A 6 36.85 3.22 39.04
N LEU A 7 36.69 4.47 38.60
CA LEU A 7 37.47 5.59 39.12
C LEU A 7 37.13 5.86 40.59
N CYS A 8 35.85 5.82 40.98
CA CYS A 8 35.45 5.96 42.37
C CYS A 8 35.99 4.84 43.27
N CYS A 9 35.97 3.58 42.79
CA CYS A 9 36.55 2.45 43.51
C CYS A 9 38.07 2.52 43.61
N GLY A 10 38.77 2.91 42.54
CA GLY A 10 40.22 3.10 42.55
C GLY A 10 40.67 4.24 43.46
N LEU A 11 39.93 5.37 43.46
CA LEU A 11 40.16 6.48 44.39
C LEU A 11 39.89 6.05 45.83
N TRP A 12 38.76 5.38 46.09
CA TRP A 12 38.41 4.88 47.42
C TRP A 12 39.48 3.92 47.96
N GLU A 13 40.00 3.03 47.12
CA GLU A 13 41.03 2.09 47.51
C GLU A 13 42.39 2.76 47.77
N SER A 14 42.73 3.77 46.98
CA SER A 14 43.95 4.56 47.16
C SER A 14 43.94 5.40 48.43
N PHE A 15 42.78 5.96 48.83
CA PHE A 15 42.67 6.83 50.01
C PHE A 15 42.33 6.10 51.31
N ILE A 16 41.39 5.16 51.28
CA ILE A 16 40.84 4.49 52.48
C ILE A 16 41.12 2.99 52.48
N GLY A 17 41.12 2.34 51.32
CA GLY A 17 41.25 0.88 51.18
C GLY A 17 42.57 0.30 51.72
N TYR A 18 43.66 1.07 51.69
CA TYR A 18 44.95 0.63 52.28
C TYR A 18 44.81 0.23 53.75
N ASN A 19 44.03 0.98 54.55
CA ASN A 19 43.85 0.72 55.98
C ASN A 19 42.95 -0.49 56.27
N PHE A 20 42.06 -0.85 55.33
CA PHE A 20 41.08 -1.92 55.51
C PHE A 20 41.49 -3.26 54.88
N ARG A 21 42.68 -3.34 54.23
CA ARG A 21 43.18 -4.55 53.56
C ARG A 21 43.24 -5.79 54.47
N MET A 22 43.45 -5.60 55.78
CA MET A 22 43.52 -6.69 56.77
C MET A 22 42.18 -7.43 56.95
N TYR A 23 41.05 -6.76 56.68
CA TYR A 23 39.70 -7.31 56.86
C TYR A 23 39.11 -7.90 55.58
N LEU A 24 39.79 -7.73 54.44
CA LEU A 24 39.31 -8.15 53.13
C LEU A 24 40.02 -9.43 52.68
N PRO A 25 39.29 -10.46 52.21
CA PRO A 25 39.87 -11.75 51.81
C PRO A 25 40.74 -11.68 50.53
N TRP A 26 40.82 -10.52 49.87
CA TRP A 26 41.58 -10.31 48.63
C TRP A 26 43.10 -10.31 48.81
N ALA A 27 43.60 -10.37 50.04
CA ALA A 27 45.04 -10.35 50.36
C ALA A 27 45.84 -11.50 49.71
N SER A 28 45.20 -12.61 49.34
CA SER A 28 45.85 -13.73 48.64
C SER A 28 45.82 -13.63 47.11
N TYR A 29 44.99 -12.73 46.54
CA TYR A 29 44.76 -12.63 45.09
C TYR A 29 45.32 -11.36 44.46
N ILE A 30 45.55 -10.32 45.25
CA ILE A 30 46.00 -9.00 44.79
C ILE A 30 47.44 -8.77 45.26
N SER A 31 48.27 -8.18 44.41
CA SER A 31 49.66 -7.82 44.76
C SER A 31 49.75 -6.98 46.05
N ASN A 32 50.82 -7.20 46.83
CA ASN A 32 51.06 -6.49 48.10
C ASN A 32 51.45 -5.01 47.91
N ASP A 33 51.72 -4.59 46.67
CA ASP A 33 52.03 -3.19 46.35
C ASP A 33 50.74 -2.36 46.31
N SER A 34 50.79 -1.17 46.91
CA SER A 34 49.65 -0.27 47.09
C SER A 34 49.13 0.28 45.76
N GLN A 35 50.01 0.51 44.78
CA GLN A 35 49.62 1.11 43.49
C GLN A 35 49.16 0.04 42.50
N ILE A 36 49.89 -1.07 42.41
CA ILE A 36 49.56 -2.17 41.49
C ILE A 36 48.25 -2.84 41.91
N GLY A 37 48.04 -3.05 43.21
CA GLY A 37 46.82 -3.69 43.69
C GLY A 37 45.54 -2.87 43.50
N ALA A 38 45.61 -1.54 43.58
CA ALA A 38 44.46 -0.67 43.31
C ALA A 38 44.05 -0.69 41.83
N VAL A 39 45.03 -0.84 40.93
CA VAL A 39 44.78 -0.99 39.48
C VAL A 39 44.16 -2.35 39.18
N GLU A 40 44.67 -3.43 39.79
CA GLU A 40 44.13 -4.79 39.64
C GLU A 40 42.67 -4.88 40.10
N ASN A 41 42.35 -4.33 41.28
CA ASN A 41 40.98 -4.31 41.79
C ASN A 41 40.07 -3.40 40.97
N GLY A 42 40.52 -2.20 40.60
CA GLY A 42 39.76 -1.31 39.73
C GLY A 42 39.38 -1.97 38.39
N LEU A 43 40.29 -2.75 37.80
CA LEU A 43 40.05 -3.51 36.57
C LEU A 43 39.06 -4.67 36.78
N LEU A 44 39.18 -5.43 37.87
CA LEU A 44 38.24 -6.51 38.19
C LEU A 44 36.83 -5.99 38.46
N VAL A 45 36.73 -4.88 39.21
CA VAL A 45 35.48 -4.18 39.48
C VAL A 45 34.88 -3.62 38.18
N PHE A 46 35.70 -3.08 37.28
CA PHE A 46 35.27 -2.65 35.95
C PHE A 46 34.61 -3.79 35.17
N LEU A 47 35.30 -4.94 35.05
CA LEU A 47 34.81 -6.10 34.31
C LEU A 47 33.55 -6.70 34.96
N SER A 48 33.50 -6.76 36.31
CA SER A 48 32.33 -7.21 37.04
C SER A 48 31.11 -6.32 36.78
N TYR A 49 31.28 -4.99 36.79
CA TYR A 49 30.19 -4.07 36.49
C TYR A 49 29.72 -4.14 35.04
N VAL A 50 30.58 -4.45 34.07
CA VAL A 50 30.16 -4.70 32.68
C VAL A 50 29.19 -5.88 32.60
N ILE A 51 29.45 -6.95 33.35
CA ILE A 51 28.57 -8.13 33.43
C ILE A 51 27.24 -7.78 34.14
N ILE A 52 27.29 -6.95 35.18
CA ILE A 52 26.06 -6.55 35.90
C ILE A 52 25.22 -5.61 35.03
N LEU A 53 25.84 -4.63 34.37
CA LEU A 53 25.16 -3.65 33.51
C LEU A 53 24.68 -4.22 32.18
N SER A 54 25.15 -5.40 31.75
CA SER A 54 24.61 -6.08 30.56
C SER A 54 23.14 -6.50 30.72
N THR A 55 22.59 -6.42 31.93
CA THR A 55 21.16 -6.60 32.19
C THR A 55 20.31 -5.35 31.97
N VAL A 56 20.92 -4.15 31.87
CA VAL A 56 20.21 -2.87 31.66
C VAL A 56 19.57 -2.80 30.29
N VAL A 57 20.25 -3.33 29.27
CA VAL A 57 19.66 -3.54 27.94
C VAL A 57 19.38 -5.03 27.82
N PRO A 58 18.16 -5.49 28.17
CA PRO A 58 17.84 -6.90 28.06
C PRO A 58 17.91 -7.30 26.59
N ILE A 59 18.68 -8.35 26.31
CA ILE A 59 18.85 -8.90 24.95
C ILE A 59 17.48 -9.29 24.34
N SER A 60 16.51 -9.63 25.19
CA SER A 60 15.14 -9.95 24.79
C SER A 60 14.32 -8.76 24.28
N LEU A 61 14.71 -7.50 24.54
CA LEU A 61 13.98 -6.32 24.07
C LEU A 61 13.88 -6.32 22.54
N TYR A 62 14.99 -6.63 21.87
CA TYR A 62 15.05 -6.65 20.41
C TYR A 62 14.08 -7.69 19.82
N ILE A 63 14.13 -8.91 20.35
CA ILE A 63 13.28 -10.01 19.91
C ILE A 63 11.80 -9.69 20.19
N ASN A 64 11.49 -9.10 21.35
CA ASN A 64 10.12 -8.71 21.69
C ASN A 64 9.56 -7.67 20.71
N VAL A 65 10.34 -6.67 20.32
CA VAL A 65 9.91 -5.66 19.33
C VAL A 65 9.67 -6.31 17.96
N GLU A 66 10.54 -7.22 17.52
CA GLU A 66 10.32 -7.97 16.27
C GLU A 66 9.04 -8.81 16.30
N ILE A 67 8.77 -9.52 17.39
CA ILE A 67 7.55 -10.33 17.55
C ILE A 67 6.30 -9.43 17.51
N ILE A 68 6.33 -8.29 18.19
CA ILE A 68 5.21 -7.33 18.17
C ILE A 68 4.93 -6.86 16.74
N ARG A 69 5.98 -6.51 15.98
CA ARG A 69 5.86 -6.09 14.57
C ARG A 69 5.28 -7.18 13.68
N LEU A 70 5.65 -8.44 13.90
CA LEU A 70 5.09 -9.59 13.19
C LEU A 70 3.59 -9.78 13.47
N ILE A 71 3.20 -9.69 14.74
CA ILE A 71 1.79 -9.82 15.15
C ILE A 71 0.95 -8.70 14.54
N GLN A 72 1.44 -7.45 14.62
CA GLN A 72 0.76 -6.29 14.03
C GLN A 72 0.59 -6.42 12.52
N SER A 73 1.62 -6.89 11.82
CA SER A 73 1.55 -7.15 10.37
C SER A 73 0.45 -8.16 10.05
N LYS A 74 0.31 -9.22 10.86
CA LYS A 74 -0.75 -10.21 10.67
C LYS A 74 -2.14 -9.70 11.03
N TRP A 75 -2.25 -8.77 11.97
CA TRP A 75 -3.52 -8.11 12.25
C TRP A 75 -4.00 -7.25 11.07
N ILE A 76 -3.09 -6.59 10.34
CA ILE A 76 -3.43 -5.84 9.13
C ILE A 76 -3.93 -6.79 8.03
N ASP A 77 -3.24 -7.92 7.82
CA ASP A 77 -3.65 -8.94 6.83
C ASP A 77 -5.06 -9.51 7.10
N TRP A 78 -5.47 -9.56 8.37
CA TRP A 78 -6.77 -10.12 8.80
C TRP A 78 -7.92 -9.10 8.86
N ASP A 79 -7.66 -7.82 8.54
CA ASP A 79 -8.71 -6.80 8.59
C ASP A 79 -9.68 -6.95 7.41
N LEU A 80 -10.91 -7.38 7.70
CA LEU A 80 -11.99 -7.50 6.73
C LEU A 80 -12.45 -6.15 6.15
N LYS A 81 -12.17 -5.01 6.82
CA LYS A 81 -12.54 -3.69 6.29
C LYS A 81 -11.66 -3.26 5.12
N MET A 82 -10.44 -3.78 5.05
CA MET A 82 -9.48 -3.51 3.96
C MET A 82 -9.47 -4.63 2.91
N TYR A 83 -10.53 -5.44 2.87
CA TYR A 83 -10.72 -6.50 1.88
C TYR A 83 -11.54 -5.98 0.69
N TYR A 84 -11.03 -6.19 -0.52
CA TYR A 84 -11.68 -5.76 -1.74
C TYR A 84 -12.46 -6.92 -2.39
N GLU A 85 -13.79 -6.90 -2.19
CA GLU A 85 -14.70 -7.96 -2.63
C GLU A 85 -14.74 -8.21 -4.15
N PRO A 86 -14.80 -7.18 -5.05
CA PRO A 86 -14.98 -7.44 -6.48
C PRO A 86 -13.83 -8.19 -7.16
N TYR A 87 -12.61 -8.14 -6.60
CA TYR A 87 -11.46 -8.92 -7.07
C TYR A 87 -11.00 -9.99 -6.07
N ASN A 88 -11.69 -10.18 -4.94
CA ASN A 88 -11.30 -11.10 -3.86
C ASN A 88 -9.84 -10.91 -3.43
N VAL A 89 -9.42 -9.67 -3.23
CA VAL A 89 -8.04 -9.33 -2.84
C VAL A 89 -8.02 -8.81 -1.41
N PRO A 90 -7.40 -9.54 -0.46
CA PRO A 90 -7.13 -9.01 0.87
C PRO A 90 -5.94 -8.05 0.85
N THR A 91 -5.83 -7.21 1.88
CA THR A 91 -4.63 -6.42 2.11
C THR A 91 -3.47 -7.33 2.52
N GLU A 92 -2.30 -7.14 1.92
CA GLU A 92 -1.10 -7.94 2.17
C GLU A 92 0.05 -7.03 2.64
N ALA A 93 0.43 -7.13 3.91
CA ALA A 93 1.57 -6.43 4.45
C ALA A 93 2.87 -7.19 4.13
N ARG A 94 3.61 -6.71 3.13
CA ARG A 94 4.87 -7.34 2.67
C ARG A 94 6.09 -7.00 3.53
N THR A 95 5.97 -5.98 4.38
CA THR A 95 7.08 -5.48 5.20
C THR A 95 6.58 -5.21 6.61
N THR A 96 7.21 -5.86 7.59
CA THR A 96 6.77 -5.85 9.00
C THR A 96 7.31 -4.65 9.77
N THR A 97 8.38 -4.01 9.29
CA THR A 97 8.99 -2.84 9.93
C THR A 97 8.22 -1.55 9.67
N LEU A 98 7.43 -1.49 8.60
CA LEU A 98 6.73 -0.27 8.15
C LEU A 98 5.53 0.09 9.04
N ASN A 99 5.05 -0.84 9.87
CA ASN A 99 3.83 -0.67 10.67
C ASN A 99 3.89 0.54 11.62
N GLU A 100 5.07 0.86 12.17
CA GLU A 100 5.27 2.01 13.04
C GLU A 100 5.39 3.33 12.24
N GLU A 101 6.00 3.28 11.05
CA GLU A 101 6.15 4.43 10.16
C GLU A 101 4.80 4.86 9.57
N LEU A 102 3.89 3.91 9.32
CA LEU A 102 2.52 4.17 8.86
C LEU A 102 1.76 5.11 9.80
N GLY A 103 2.03 5.08 11.11
CA GLY A 103 1.42 5.98 12.08
C GLY A 103 2.00 7.41 12.10
N GLN A 104 3.11 7.64 11.38
CA GLN A 104 3.86 8.91 11.34
C GLN A 104 3.80 9.60 9.97
N ILE A 105 3.00 9.09 9.03
CA ILE A 105 2.90 9.65 7.68
C ILE A 105 2.17 11.00 7.72
N GLU A 106 2.83 12.05 7.22
CA GLU A 106 2.24 13.40 7.06
C GLU A 106 1.86 13.70 5.60
N TYR A 107 2.60 13.16 4.64
CA TYR A 107 2.41 13.42 3.22
C TYR A 107 2.10 12.12 2.47
N VAL A 108 0.98 12.13 1.73
CA VAL A 108 0.60 11.05 0.82
C VAL A 108 0.74 11.54 -0.61
N PHE A 109 1.68 10.96 -1.34
CA PHE A 109 1.80 11.16 -2.78
C PHE A 109 0.97 10.09 -3.50
N SER A 110 0.00 10.52 -4.30
CA SER A 110 -0.86 9.61 -5.06
C SER A 110 -0.65 9.82 -6.55
N ASP A 111 -0.62 8.71 -7.29
CA ASP A 111 -0.70 8.75 -8.75
C ASP A 111 -2.15 9.01 -9.18
N LYS A 112 -2.33 9.72 -10.30
CA LYS A 112 -3.65 10.04 -10.85
C LYS A 112 -4.31 8.78 -11.40
N THR A 113 -3.61 8.03 -12.25
CA THR A 113 -4.24 6.99 -13.08
C THR A 113 -4.07 5.61 -12.45
N GLY A 114 -5.19 4.95 -12.14
CA GLY A 114 -5.18 3.64 -11.51
C GLY A 114 -5.14 3.68 -9.98
N THR A 115 -5.01 4.86 -9.37
CA THR A 115 -5.19 5.07 -7.91
C THR A 115 -6.37 5.99 -7.64
N LEU A 116 -6.30 7.26 -8.08
CA LEU A 116 -7.42 8.19 -7.92
C LEU A 116 -8.55 7.93 -8.92
N THR A 117 -8.19 7.56 -10.15
CA THR A 117 -9.16 7.21 -11.18
C THR A 117 -9.12 5.72 -11.50
N GLN A 118 -10.29 5.09 -11.54
CA GLN A 118 -10.42 3.71 -12.00
C GLN A 118 -10.25 3.65 -13.51
N LYS A 119 -9.44 2.69 -13.99
CA LYS A 119 -9.45 2.32 -15.40
C LYS A 119 -10.72 1.51 -15.65
N LEU A 120 -11.74 2.16 -16.20
CA LEU A 120 -12.97 1.50 -16.60
C LEU A 120 -12.65 0.51 -17.73
N LYS A 121 -13.23 -0.68 -17.65
CA LYS A 121 -13.21 -1.62 -18.77
C LYS A 121 -14.12 -1.10 -19.89
N PRO A 122 -13.85 -1.44 -21.17
CA PRO A 122 -14.78 -1.18 -22.25
C PRO A 122 -16.17 -1.72 -21.90
N ILE A 123 -17.20 -0.93 -22.17
CA ILE A 123 -18.59 -1.34 -21.92
C ILE A 123 -18.92 -2.43 -22.95
N GLU A 124 -19.18 -3.65 -22.48
CA GLU A 124 -19.65 -4.74 -23.34
C GLU A 124 -21.17 -4.60 -23.53
N PHE A 125 -21.62 -4.46 -24.77
CA PHE A 125 -23.04 -4.37 -25.07
C PHE A 125 -23.62 -5.76 -25.33
N THR A 126 -24.47 -6.20 -24.41
CA THR A 126 -25.50 -7.20 -24.69
C THR A 126 -26.84 -6.46 -24.78
N GLU A 127 -27.74 -6.83 -25.70
CA GLU A 127 -29.11 -6.24 -25.80
C GLU A 127 -29.93 -6.31 -24.50
N GLN A 128 -29.41 -6.96 -23.45
CA GLN A 128 -30.05 -7.19 -22.15
C GLN A 128 -29.32 -6.56 -20.95
N ASP A 129 -28.17 -5.89 -21.13
CA ASP A 129 -27.40 -5.38 -19.99
C ASP A 129 -27.88 -3.97 -19.55
N LYS A 130 -28.57 -3.96 -18.42
CA LYS A 130 -29.28 -2.84 -17.78
C LYS A 130 -28.42 -1.95 -16.88
N GLU A 131 -27.10 -2.00 -16.95
CA GLU A 131 -26.25 -1.29 -15.99
C GLU A 131 -25.67 0.04 -16.50
N PHE A 132 -26.31 0.61 -17.51
CA PHE A 132 -26.03 1.98 -17.93
C PHE A 132 -26.88 2.96 -17.10
N VAL A 133 -26.30 3.48 -16.03
CA VAL A 133 -26.95 4.49 -15.16
C VAL A 133 -26.78 5.87 -15.77
N TRP A 134 -27.84 6.41 -16.38
CA TRP A 134 -27.92 7.83 -16.74
C TRP A 134 -28.69 8.61 -15.69
N TYR A 135 -28.08 9.70 -15.24
CA TYR A 135 -28.63 10.53 -14.17
C TYR A 135 -29.64 11.55 -14.67
N ASP A 136 -29.56 11.98 -15.94
CA ASP A 136 -30.48 12.97 -16.49
C ASP A 136 -31.73 12.32 -17.11
N GLN A 137 -32.83 12.38 -16.37
CA GLN A 137 -34.12 11.86 -16.80
C GLN A 137 -34.74 12.69 -17.94
N LYS A 138 -34.47 14.01 -18.02
CA LYS A 138 -35.06 14.87 -19.06
C LYS A 138 -34.58 14.45 -20.44
N LEU A 139 -33.29 14.13 -20.56
CA LEU A 139 -32.71 13.68 -21.82
C LEU A 139 -33.32 12.36 -22.30
N ILE A 140 -33.59 11.42 -21.38
CA ILE A 140 -34.27 10.15 -21.69
C ILE A 140 -35.68 10.43 -22.23
N ASP A 141 -36.39 11.36 -21.62
CA ASP A 141 -37.72 11.73 -22.06
C ASP A 141 -37.69 12.43 -23.42
N ASP A 142 -36.75 13.34 -23.68
CA ASP A 142 -36.64 14.05 -24.95
C ASP A 142 -36.30 13.10 -26.14
N ILE A 143 -35.49 12.06 -25.89
CA ILE A 143 -35.20 11.01 -26.89
C ILE A 143 -36.48 10.23 -27.23
N LYS A 144 -37.28 9.87 -26.22
CA LYS A 144 -38.56 9.15 -26.40
C LYS A 144 -39.61 10.00 -27.11
N HIS A 145 -39.65 11.30 -26.83
CA HIS A 145 -40.52 12.24 -27.51
C HIS A 145 -40.09 12.53 -28.95
N GLY A 146 -38.88 12.08 -29.35
CA GLY A 146 -38.40 12.20 -30.73
C GLY A 146 -37.93 13.61 -31.09
N ASP A 147 -37.35 14.36 -30.14
CA ASP A 147 -36.79 15.68 -30.46
C ASP A 147 -35.66 15.54 -31.50
N ARG A 148 -35.85 16.18 -32.65
CA ARG A 148 -34.93 16.13 -33.78
C ARG A 148 -33.52 16.60 -33.42
N ASN A 149 -33.39 17.55 -32.50
CA ASN A 149 -32.09 18.08 -32.10
C ASN A 149 -31.28 17.04 -31.30
N VAL A 150 -31.95 16.33 -30.39
CA VAL A 150 -31.33 15.30 -29.55
C VAL A 150 -30.96 14.07 -30.39
N HIS A 151 -31.87 13.65 -31.28
CA HIS A 151 -31.60 12.59 -32.26
C HIS A 151 -30.41 12.93 -33.15
N ASN A 152 -30.36 14.14 -33.71
CA ASN A 152 -29.23 14.58 -34.50
C ASN A 152 -27.93 14.60 -33.69
N PHE A 153 -27.95 15.04 -32.43
CA PHE A 153 -26.77 15.04 -31.58
C PHE A 153 -26.18 13.64 -31.39
N PHE A 154 -27.01 12.66 -30.99
CA PHE A 154 -26.57 11.27 -30.83
C PHE A 154 -26.18 10.61 -32.16
N PHE A 155 -26.83 10.99 -33.25
CA PHE A 155 -26.45 10.54 -34.59
C PHE A 155 -25.04 11.01 -34.98
N HIS A 156 -24.70 12.28 -34.73
CA HIS A 156 -23.34 12.78 -34.96
C HIS A 156 -22.34 12.09 -34.03
N LEU A 157 -22.72 11.85 -32.77
CA LEU A 157 -21.86 11.18 -31.80
C LEU A 157 -21.51 9.75 -32.23
N ALA A 158 -22.43 9.04 -32.88
CA ALA A 158 -22.26 7.68 -33.39
C ALA A 158 -21.62 7.59 -34.79
N LEU A 159 -21.35 8.72 -35.45
CA LEU A 159 -20.67 8.76 -36.76
C LEU A 159 -19.31 9.45 -36.71
N CYS A 160 -19.17 10.46 -35.85
CA CYS A 160 -17.97 11.27 -35.72
C CYS A 160 -17.00 10.68 -34.70
N HIS A 161 -16.55 9.45 -34.94
CA HIS A 161 -15.59 8.77 -34.08
C HIS A 161 -14.67 7.82 -34.85
N THR A 162 -13.59 7.39 -34.21
CA THR A 162 -12.66 6.39 -34.78
C THR A 162 -12.81 4.98 -34.20
N VAL A 163 -13.80 4.80 -33.32
CA VAL A 163 -14.10 3.52 -32.65
C VAL A 163 -14.45 2.42 -33.66
N MET A 164 -13.82 1.26 -33.49
CA MET A 164 -14.05 0.05 -34.28
C MET A 164 -14.90 -0.96 -33.48
N PRO A 165 -16.04 -1.41 -33.99
CA PRO A 165 -16.80 -2.49 -33.38
C PRO A 165 -16.16 -3.84 -33.70
N GLU A 166 -15.95 -4.66 -32.68
CA GLU A 166 -15.61 -6.08 -32.80
C GLU A 166 -16.77 -6.95 -32.32
N GLU A 167 -17.14 -7.97 -33.10
CA GLU A 167 -18.11 -8.97 -32.66
C GLU A 167 -17.37 -10.13 -31.98
N LYS A 168 -17.61 -10.33 -30.68
CA LYS A 168 -17.11 -11.49 -29.92
C LYS A 168 -18.30 -12.18 -29.26
N ASP A 169 -18.47 -13.47 -29.52
CA ASP A 169 -19.51 -14.31 -28.93
C ASP A 169 -20.95 -13.75 -29.08
N GLY A 170 -21.25 -13.10 -30.22
CA GLY A 170 -22.55 -12.47 -30.49
C GLY A 170 -22.77 -11.15 -29.73
N LYS A 171 -21.73 -10.62 -29.08
CA LYS A 171 -21.72 -9.30 -28.44
C LYS A 171 -20.86 -8.32 -29.22
N ILE A 172 -21.30 -7.07 -29.27
CA ILE A 172 -20.55 -5.99 -29.92
C ILE A 172 -19.69 -5.30 -28.85
N ILE A 173 -18.37 -5.35 -29.05
CA ILE A 173 -17.39 -4.71 -28.18
C ILE A 173 -16.77 -3.55 -28.96
N TYR A 174 -16.91 -2.34 -28.43
CA TYR A 174 -16.33 -1.15 -29.02
C TYR A 174 -14.87 -0.99 -28.56
N GLN A 175 -13.96 -0.91 -29.53
CA GLN A 175 -12.55 -0.62 -29.29
C GLN A 175 -12.18 0.75 -29.86
N ALA A 176 -11.58 1.58 -29.02
CA ALA A 176 -11.17 2.93 -29.38
C ALA A 176 -9.73 3.19 -28.94
N GLN A 177 -9.06 4.11 -29.63
CA GLN A 177 -7.73 4.57 -29.24
C GLN A 177 -7.78 5.47 -27.99
N SER A 178 -8.92 6.12 -27.73
CA SER A 178 -9.18 6.92 -26.54
C SER A 178 -10.34 6.34 -25.72
N PRO A 179 -10.23 6.24 -24.38
CA PRO A 179 -11.33 5.76 -23.54
C PRO A 179 -12.56 6.68 -23.59
N ASP A 180 -12.35 7.98 -23.85
CA ASP A 180 -13.45 8.95 -23.90
C ASP A 180 -14.31 8.73 -25.14
N GLU A 181 -13.70 8.47 -26.31
CA GLU A 181 -14.44 8.11 -27.53
C GLU A 181 -15.23 6.82 -27.32
N ASN A 182 -14.61 5.83 -26.65
CA ASN A 182 -15.30 4.58 -26.34
C ASN A 182 -16.54 4.83 -25.48
N ALA A 183 -16.42 5.66 -24.43
CA ALA A 183 -17.52 6.00 -23.54
C ALA A 183 -18.66 6.74 -24.28
N LEU A 184 -18.33 7.66 -25.20
CA LEU A 184 -19.31 8.38 -26.00
C LEU A 184 -20.06 7.45 -26.96
N VAL A 185 -19.36 6.62 -27.73
CA VAL A 185 -20.00 5.67 -28.66
C VAL A 185 -20.84 4.64 -27.93
N SER A 186 -20.31 4.13 -26.81
CA SER A 186 -21.04 3.27 -25.88
C SER A 186 -22.32 3.95 -25.38
N CYS A 187 -22.23 5.22 -25.02
CA CYS A 187 -23.40 6.00 -24.62
C CYS A 187 -24.45 6.10 -25.74
N ALA A 188 -24.07 6.44 -26.97
CA ALA A 188 -25.00 6.50 -28.09
C ALA A 188 -25.66 5.14 -28.35
N CYS A 189 -24.89 4.05 -28.25
CA CYS A 189 -25.39 2.68 -28.36
C CYS A 189 -26.45 2.37 -27.29
N ALA A 190 -26.22 2.78 -26.03
CA ALA A 190 -27.19 2.59 -24.95
C ALA A 190 -28.51 3.34 -25.18
N PHE A 191 -28.47 4.47 -25.88
CA PHE A 191 -29.66 5.22 -26.31
C PHE A 191 -30.32 4.68 -27.59
N GLY A 192 -29.82 3.58 -28.17
CA GLY A 192 -30.42 2.91 -29.33
C GLY A 192 -29.88 3.35 -30.69
N PHE A 193 -28.79 4.11 -30.71
CA PHE A 193 -28.05 4.47 -31.93
C PHE A 193 -26.83 3.55 -32.05
N VAL A 194 -26.99 2.44 -32.77
CA VAL A 194 -26.00 1.36 -32.83
C VAL A 194 -25.18 1.45 -34.11
N PHE A 195 -23.86 1.52 -33.95
CA PHE A 195 -22.90 1.46 -35.05
C PHE A 195 -22.33 0.04 -35.15
N TYR A 196 -22.60 -0.67 -36.25
CA TYR A 196 -22.19 -2.06 -36.42
C TYR A 196 -21.42 -2.31 -37.72
N VAL A 197 -20.60 -3.37 -37.73
CA VAL A 197 -19.92 -3.83 -38.93
C VAL A 197 -20.81 -4.84 -39.64
N SER A 198 -21.21 -4.55 -40.88
CA SER A 198 -21.81 -5.55 -41.76
C SER A 198 -20.71 -6.33 -42.48
N GLN A 199 -20.96 -7.62 -42.73
CA GLN A 199 -19.98 -8.58 -43.26
C GLN A 199 -19.12 -8.03 -44.41
N LYS A 200 -17.85 -8.48 -44.44
CA LYS A 200 -16.88 -8.18 -45.50
C LYS A 200 -17.31 -8.84 -46.81
N GLU A 201 -18.10 -8.16 -47.63
CA GLU A 201 -18.27 -8.52 -49.03
C GLU A 201 -17.03 -8.05 -49.83
N ASN A 202 -16.34 -8.98 -50.49
CA ASN A 202 -15.23 -8.71 -51.42
C ASN A 202 -14.05 -7.91 -50.86
N GLY A 203 -13.70 -8.11 -49.58
CA GLY A 203 -12.55 -7.45 -48.94
C GLY A 203 -12.79 -6.00 -48.51
N ASN A 204 -13.96 -5.42 -48.83
CA ASN A 204 -14.38 -4.13 -48.32
C ASN A 204 -15.25 -4.30 -47.07
N THR A 205 -14.85 -3.65 -45.98
CA THR A 205 -15.63 -3.61 -44.74
C THR A 205 -16.74 -2.58 -44.90
N ARG A 206 -18.00 -3.01 -44.85
CA ARG A 206 -19.15 -2.08 -44.87
C ARG A 206 -19.63 -1.86 -43.44
N PHE A 207 -19.65 -0.62 -43.01
CA PHE A 207 -20.27 -0.24 -41.75
C PHE A 207 -21.74 0.05 -42.00
N VAL A 208 -22.60 -0.45 -41.13
CA VAL A 208 -24.03 -0.18 -41.19
C VAL A 208 -24.47 0.36 -39.86
N PHE A 209 -25.39 1.32 -39.91
CA PHE A 209 -25.88 2.04 -38.77
C PHE A 209 -27.36 1.72 -38.59
N TYR A 210 -27.77 1.47 -37.35
CA TYR A 210 -29.18 1.24 -37.00
C TYR A 210 -29.61 2.21 -35.90
N SER A 211 -30.66 2.99 -36.16
CA SER A 211 -31.41 3.73 -35.15
C SER A 211 -32.66 2.94 -34.80
N LYS A 212 -32.91 2.73 -33.51
CA LYS A 212 -34.12 2.06 -33.02
C LYS A 212 -35.36 2.98 -33.00
N TYR A 213 -35.19 4.25 -33.34
CA TYR A 213 -36.22 5.30 -33.37
C TYR A 213 -36.25 5.98 -34.74
#